data_AF-A0A519HUS1-F1
#
_entry.id   AF-A0A519HUS1-F1
#
_cell.length_a   1.000
_cell.length_b   1.000
_cell.length_c   1.000
_cell.angle_alpha   90.00
_cell.angle_beta   90.00
_cell.angle_gamma   90.00
#
_symmetry.space_group_name_H-M   'P 1'
#
loop_
_entity.id
_entity.type
_entity.pdbx_description
1 polymer ?
#
loop_
_entity_poly.entity_id
_entity_poly.type
_entity_poly.pdbx_seq_one_letter_code
_entity_poly.pdbx_strand_id
1 'polypeptide(L)'
;ALKDRAKDVRVTTRLVDSPACIVVEEGDMSGHLARLLKQAGQTAPESKPTLEINAEHALVKKLDGSAHFDDLAQVLFDQAVLAEGGHLEDPAAYVRRVNALLTG
;
A
#
# COMPACT_ATOMS: atom_id res chain seq x y z
N ALA A 1 10.05 -5.22 -4.89
CA ALA A 1 8.62 -4.89 -4.68
C ALA A 1 8.24 -3.42 -4.88
N LEU A 2 8.44 -2.48 -3.93
CA LEU A 2 7.62 -1.25 -3.83
C LEU A 2 8.29 0.09 -4.24
N LYS A 3 9.45 0.06 -4.90
CA LYS A 3 10.29 1.25 -5.19
C LYS A 3 9.55 2.41 -5.89
N ASP A 4 8.58 2.09 -6.74
CA ASP A 4 7.83 3.09 -7.50
C ASP A 4 6.51 3.52 -6.84
N ARG A 5 6.16 2.91 -5.70
CA ARG A 5 4.87 3.12 -5.02
C ARG A 5 4.99 3.71 -3.63
N ALA A 6 6.05 3.38 -2.90
CA ALA A 6 6.32 3.90 -1.56
C ALA A 6 7.59 4.76 -1.56
N LYS A 7 7.58 5.85 -0.79
CA LYS A 7 8.76 6.66 -0.49
C LYS A 7 9.71 5.89 0.42
N ASP A 8 9.14 5.21 1.40
CA ASP A 8 9.87 4.47 2.44
C ASP A 8 9.00 3.33 3.00
N VAL A 9 9.64 2.35 3.65
CA VAL A 9 8.97 1.24 4.33
C VAL A 9 9.55 1.12 5.74
N ARG A 10 8.70 1.24 6.77
CA ARG A 10 9.12 1.29 8.17
C ARG A 10 8.39 0.25 9.01
N VAL A 11 9.05 -0.31 10.02
CA VAL A 11 8.39 -1.16 11.02
C VAL A 11 7.70 -0.27 12.06
N THR A 12 6.50 -0.65 12.48
CA THR A 12 5.71 0.06 13.50
C THR A 12 5.17 -0.91 14.54
N THR A 13 5.00 -0.44 15.77
CA THR A 13 4.39 -1.18 16.88
C THR A 13 2.98 -0.69 17.22
N ARG A 14 2.49 0.31 16.47
CA ARG A 14 1.17 0.93 16.70
C ARG A 14 0.01 0.11 16.15
N LEU A 15 0.30 -0.80 15.22
CA LEU A 15 -0.69 -1.66 14.57
C LEU A 15 -0.91 -2.92 15.40
N VAL A 16 -2.18 -3.27 15.63
CA VAL A 16 -2.57 -4.49 16.37
C VAL A 16 -3.02 -5.55 15.37
N ASP A 17 -4.21 -5.36 14.78
CA ASP A 17 -4.81 -6.34 13.87
C ASP A 17 -4.42 -6.12 12.40
N SER A 18 -4.01 -4.91 12.03
CA SER A 18 -3.65 -4.58 10.66
C SER A 18 -2.21 -4.99 10.33
N PRO A 19 -1.94 -5.56 9.14
CA PRO A 19 -0.57 -5.90 8.73
C PRO A 19 0.26 -4.66 8.35
N ALA A 20 -0.38 -3.60 7.86
CA ALA A 20 0.27 -2.38 7.42
C ALA A 20 -0.70 -1.19 7.39
N CYS A 21 -0.18 0.02 7.36
CA CYS A 21 -0.94 1.25 7.10
C CYS A 21 -0.13 2.23 6.23
N ILE A 22 -0.83 3.22 5.65
CA ILE A 22 -0.23 4.26 4.83
C ILE A 22 -0.09 5.54 5.67
N VAL A 23 1.13 6.09 5.66
CA VAL A 23 1.44 7.37 6.30
C VAL A 23 1.86 8.37 5.23
N VAL A 24 1.22 9.54 5.25
CA VAL A 24 1.55 10.70 4.42
C VAL A 24 2.16 11.75 5.35
N GLU A 25 3.28 12.38 4.96
CA GLU A 25 3.94 13.38 5.80
C GLU A 25 3.09 14.66 5.93
N GLU A 26 3.26 15.38 7.04
CA GLU A 26 2.62 16.68 7.20
C GLU A 26 3.13 17.66 6.12
N GLY A 27 2.20 18.20 5.32
CA GLY A 27 2.52 19.07 4.19
C GLY A 27 2.53 18.36 2.84
N ASP A 28 2.55 17.03 2.80
CA ASP A 28 2.32 16.29 1.57
C ASP A 28 0.83 16.34 1.17
N MET A 29 0.61 16.36 -0.14
CA MET A 29 -0.74 16.31 -0.71
C MET A 29 -1.43 15.01 -0.24
N SER A 30 -2.59 15.13 0.41
CA SER A 30 -3.39 13.97 0.73
C SER A 30 -3.87 13.28 -0.55
N GLY A 31 -4.00 11.94 -0.51
CA GLY A 31 -4.50 11.17 -1.66
C GLY A 31 -5.88 11.63 -2.13
N HIS A 32 -6.72 12.11 -1.21
CA HIS A 32 -8.03 12.69 -1.52
C HIS A 32 -7.91 13.98 -2.34
N LEU A 33 -7.06 14.92 -1.93
CA LEU A 33 -6.87 16.18 -2.64
C LEU A 33 -6.22 15.98 -4.02
N ALA A 34 -5.22 15.09 -4.10
CA ALA A 34 -4.59 14.72 -5.38
C ALA A 34 -5.64 14.22 -6.39
N ARG A 35 -6.62 13.45 -5.93
CA ARG A 35 -7.72 12.96 -6.77
C ARG A 35 -8.65 14.08 -7.23
N LEU A 36 -9.04 15.00 -6.34
CA LEU A 36 -9.89 16.14 -6.70
C LEU A 36 -9.22 17.00 -7.79
N LEU A 37 -7.91 17.22 -7.68
CA LEU A 37 -7.13 17.92 -8.70
C LEU A 37 -7.15 17.18 -10.04
N LYS A 38 -6.87 15.86 -10.05
CA LYS A 38 -6.96 15.05 -11.27
C LYS A 38 -8.35 15.12 -11.92
N GLN A 39 -9.42 15.06 -11.12
CA GLN A 39 -10.81 15.18 -11.60
C GLN A 39 -11.13 16.57 -12.15
N ALA A 40 -10.51 17.62 -11.60
CA ALA A 40 -10.59 18.98 -12.11
C ALA A 40 -9.71 19.24 -13.35
N GLY A 41 -9.05 18.20 -13.89
CA GLY A 41 -8.12 18.32 -15.02
C GLY A 41 -6.78 18.97 -14.66
N GLN A 42 -6.50 19.15 -13.37
CA GLN A 42 -5.25 19.69 -12.86
C GLN A 42 -4.23 18.56 -12.66
N THR A 43 -2.96 18.86 -12.90
CA THR A 43 -1.86 17.96 -12.54
C THR A 43 -1.71 17.96 -11.01
N ALA A 44 -2.00 16.82 -10.39
CA ALA A 44 -1.63 16.60 -9.01
C ALA A 44 -0.15 16.18 -8.95
N PRO A 45 0.70 16.84 -8.14
CA PRO A 45 2.05 16.35 -7.88
C PRO A 45 2.03 14.91 -7.35
N GLU A 46 2.95 14.09 -7.83
CA GLU A 46 3.15 12.74 -7.29
C GLU A 46 3.77 12.83 -5.90
N SER A 47 3.02 12.40 -4.88
CA SER A 47 3.56 12.07 -3.56
C SER A 47 3.48 10.57 -3.36
N LYS A 48 4.59 9.96 -2.94
CA LYS A 48 4.63 8.55 -2.55
C LYS A 48 4.48 8.46 -1.04
N PRO A 49 3.55 7.64 -0.51
CA PRO A 49 3.41 7.46 0.93
C PRO A 49 4.58 6.67 1.54
N THR A 50 4.69 6.73 2.86
CA THR A 50 5.44 5.74 3.64
C THR A 50 4.52 4.58 4.00
N LEU A 51 4.97 3.35 3.76
CA LEU A 51 4.27 2.15 4.23
C LEU A 51 4.81 1.79 5.62
N GLU A 52 3.96 1.80 6.63
CA GLU A 52 4.32 1.21 7.93
C GLU A 52 3.84 -0.24 8.00
N ILE A 53 4.70 -1.17 8.42
CA ILE A 53 4.41 -2.60 8.53
C ILE A 53 4.44 -3.07 9.98
N ASN A 54 3.51 -3.95 10.33
CA ASN A 54 3.49 -4.68 11.60
C ASN A 54 4.32 -5.96 11.46
N ALA A 55 5.57 -5.94 11.92
CA ALA A 55 6.45 -7.11 11.86
C ALA A 55 5.91 -8.34 12.61
N GLU A 56 4.99 -8.14 13.57
CA GLU A 56 4.41 -9.23 14.33
C GLU A 56 3.23 -9.92 13.62
N HIS A 57 2.63 -9.26 12.63
CA HIS A 57 1.46 -9.77 11.93
C HIS A 57 1.80 -10.96 11.03
N ALA A 58 0.96 -12.00 11.03
CA ALA A 58 1.18 -13.25 10.31
C ALA A 58 1.43 -13.06 8.80
N LEU A 59 0.71 -12.14 8.16
CA LEU A 59 0.92 -11.82 6.74
C LEU A 59 2.28 -11.16 6.46
N VAL A 60 2.79 -10.33 7.36
CA VAL A 60 4.11 -9.70 7.20
C VAL A 60 5.20 -10.73 7.42
N LYS A 61 5.05 -11.61 8.42
CA LYS A 61 5.96 -12.76 8.63
C LYS A 61 6.03 -13.69 7.42
N LYS A 62 4.91 -13.90 6.72
CA LYS A 62 4.86 -14.69 5.47
C LYS A 62 5.62 -14.08 4.31
N LEU A 63 6.01 -12.81 4.35
CA LEU A 63 6.87 -12.23 3.31
C LEU A 63 8.27 -12.86 3.35
N ASP A 64 8.78 -13.15 4.55
CA ASP A 64 10.14 -13.66 4.71
C ASP A 64 10.29 -15.03 4.04
N GLY A 65 11.26 -15.14 3.13
CA GLY A 65 11.52 -16.35 2.34
C GLY A 65 10.44 -16.75 1.32
N SER A 66 9.40 -15.94 1.09
CA SER A 66 8.34 -16.28 0.15
C SER A 66 8.77 -16.15 -1.31
N ALA A 67 8.49 -17.19 -2.11
CA ALA A 67 8.62 -17.13 -3.57
C ALA A 67 7.68 -16.09 -4.21
N HIS A 68 6.63 -15.68 -3.49
CA HIS A 68 5.66 -14.68 -3.90
C HIS A 68 5.87 -13.33 -3.20
N PHE A 69 7.10 -13.03 -2.76
CA PHE A 69 7.42 -11.80 -2.02
C PHE A 69 6.89 -10.54 -2.70
N ASP A 70 7.14 -10.40 -4.01
CA ASP A 70 6.73 -9.20 -4.73
C ASP A 70 5.21 -9.07 -4.79
N ASP A 71 4.46 -10.14 -5.09
CA ASP A 71 3.00 -10.10 -5.14
C ASP A 71 2.37 -9.83 -3.77
N LEU A 72 2.87 -10.49 -2.71
CA LEU A 72 2.42 -10.26 -1.34
C LEU A 72 2.69 -8.82 -0.88
N ALA A 73 3.86 -8.28 -1.19
CA ALA A 73 4.20 -6.89 -0.85
C ALA A 73 3.28 -5.89 -1.57
N GLN A 74 2.96 -6.14 -2.84
CA GLN A 74 1.99 -5.32 -3.59
C GLN A 74 0.58 -5.42 -2.98
N VAL A 75 0.13 -6.62 -2.62
CA VAL A 75 -1.18 -6.84 -1.98
C VAL A 75 -1.26 -6.14 -0.63
N LEU A 76 -0.23 -6.24 0.22
CA LEU A 76 -0.19 -5.54 1.51
C LEU A 76 -0.25 -4.02 1.35
N PHE A 77 0.48 -3.48 0.37
CA PHE A 77 0.42 -2.05 0.07
C PHE A 77 -0.98 -1.62 -0.40
N ASP A 78 -1.58 -2.37 -1.32
CA ASP A 78 -2.93 -2.09 -1.82
C ASP A 78 -3.99 -2.16 -0.70
N GLN A 79 -3.88 -3.16 0.19
CA GLN A 79 -4.75 -3.27 1.36
C GLN A 79 -4.60 -2.08 2.31
N ALA A 80 -3.37 -1.63 2.56
CA ALA A 80 -3.11 -0.46 3.40
C ALA A 80 -3.71 0.81 2.79
N VAL A 81 -3.57 0.99 1.47
CA VAL A 81 -4.20 2.12 0.74
C VAL A 81 -5.72 2.08 0.89
N LEU A 82 -6.35 0.92 0.70
CA LEU A 82 -7.80 0.77 0.83
C LEU A 82 -8.29 1.02 2.26
N ALA A 83 -7.55 0.54 3.28
CA ALA A 83 -7.90 0.72 4.68
C ALA A 83 -7.93 2.20 5.10
N GLU A 84 -7.05 3.02 4.52
CA GLU A 84 -7.03 4.47 4.72
C GLU A 84 -8.05 5.24 3.84
N GLY A 85 -9.00 4.55 3.21
CA GLY A 85 -10.00 5.14 2.31
C GLY A 85 -9.44 5.57 0.95
N GLY A 86 -8.22 5.15 0.63
CA GLY A 86 -7.57 5.37 -0.65
C GLY A 86 -8.21 4.56 -1.78
N HIS A 87 -7.77 4.85 -2.99
CA HIS A 87 -8.22 4.15 -4.20
C HIS A 87 -7.00 3.54 -4.90
N LEU A 88 -7.18 2.34 -5.44
CA LEU A 88 -6.12 1.67 -6.18
C LEU A 88 -5.99 2.25 -7.59
N GLU A 89 -4.76 2.40 -8.05
CA GLU A 89 -4.47 2.84 -9.42
C GLU A 89 -4.86 1.78 -10.46
N ASP A 90 -4.60 0.50 -10.14
CA ASP A 90 -5.03 -0.64 -10.94
C ASP A 90 -5.73 -1.69 -10.05
N PRO A 91 -7.06 -1.53 -9.82
CA PRO A 91 -7.85 -2.50 -9.05
C PRO A 91 -7.84 -3.90 -9.67
N ALA A 92 -7.72 -4.01 -11.00
CA ALA A 92 -7.72 -5.30 -11.69
C ALA A 92 -6.41 -6.06 -11.42
N ALA A 93 -5.27 -5.38 -11.37
CA ALA A 93 -4.01 -5.99 -10.97
C ALA A 93 -4.03 -6.48 -9.52
N TYR A 94 -4.63 -5.72 -8.60
CA TYR A 94 -4.83 -6.16 -7.22
C TYR A 94 -5.65 -7.45 -7.15
N VAL A 95 -6.82 -7.50 -7.81
CA VAL A 95 -7.67 -8.69 -7.83
C VAL A 95 -6.93 -9.89 -8.44
N ARG A 96 -6.19 -9.69 -9.53
CA ARG A 96 -5.37 -10.77 -10.14
C ARG A 96 -4.34 -11.33 -9.15
N ARG A 97 -3.59 -10.47 -8.45
CA ARG A 97 -2.60 -10.90 -7.45
C ARG A 97 -3.25 -11.66 -6.29
N VAL A 98 -4.34 -11.14 -5.75
CA VAL A 98 -5.09 -11.81 -4.67
C VAL A 98 -5.57 -13.18 -5.11
N ASN A 99 -6.18 -13.28 -6.29
CA ASN A 99 -6.66 -14.57 -6.81
C ASN A 99 -5.51 -15.56 -7.00
N ALA A 100 -4.39 -15.12 -7.57
CA ALA A 100 -3.22 -15.98 -7.75
C ALA A 100 -2.67 -16.52 -6.41
N LEU A 101 -2.68 -15.70 -5.35
CA LEU A 101 -2.26 -16.11 -4.01
C LEU A 101 -3.27 -17.02 -3.29
N LEU A 102 -4.56 -16.95 -3.64
CA LEU A 102 -5.61 -17.78 -3.06
C LEU A 102 -5.74 -19.15 -3.72
N THR A 103 -5.37 -19.26 -4.99
CA THR A 103 -5.44 -20.50 -5.77
C THR A 103 -4.08 -21.20 -5.93
N GLY A 104 -3.01 -20.57 -5.44
CA GLY A 104 -1.64 -21.09 -5.43
C GLY A 104 -1.38 -22.08 -4.31
#